data_AF-A0A2D4XL85-F1
#
_entry.id   AF-A0A2D4XL85-F1
#
_cell.length_a   1.000
_cell.length_b   1.000
_cell.length_c   1.000
_cell.angle_alpha   90.00
_cell.angle_beta   90.00
_cell.angle_gamma   90.00
#
_symmetry.space_group_name_H-M   'P 1'
#
loop_
_entity.id
_entity.type
_entity.pdbx_description
1 polymer ?
#
loop_
_entity_poly.entity_id
_entity_poly.type
_entity_poly.pdbx_seq_one_letter_code
_entity_poly.pdbx_strand_id
1 'polypeptide(L)'
;MLKELVLGDDLPSGTNIIEHLDLSNNLALEKLHLINMDFLKTINLKNGNNISLADVIIYCELDFGAVCEPFPCMEVDDIVAAQNNQFPYSEWSVAVNYAEDCTLGVSTQVNLIISIHPNPAKDELFITAQNTTENLKIKIFNIEGKLLSAQNITLQDQKAIDVSQLLNGIYFLNIEDENGNTTIKKFIKQ
;
A
#
# COMPACT_ATOMS: atom_id res chain seq x y z
N MET A 1 31.41 -11.78 -12.86
CA MET A 1 30.70 -10.63 -12.26
C MET A 1 29.46 -10.39 -13.07
N LEU A 2 28.32 -10.18 -12.42
CA LEU A 2 27.06 -9.87 -13.11
C LEU A 2 27.13 -8.44 -13.67
N LYS A 3 26.85 -8.27 -14.96
CA LYS A 3 26.82 -6.96 -15.64
C LYS A 3 25.42 -6.53 -16.03
N GLU A 4 24.58 -7.49 -16.37
CA GLU A 4 23.21 -7.23 -16.82
C GLU A 4 22.29 -8.20 -16.11
N LEU A 5 21.12 -7.71 -15.68
CA LEU A 5 20.05 -8.54 -15.16
C LEU A 5 18.74 -8.15 -15.84
N VAL A 6 18.07 -9.14 -16.43
CA VAL A 6 16.73 -8.99 -17.02
C VAL A 6 15.85 -10.06 -16.40
N LEU A 7 14.77 -9.67 -15.74
CA LEU A 7 13.81 -10.56 -15.11
C LEU A 7 12.38 -10.19 -15.51
N GLY A 8 11.54 -11.23 -15.62
CA GLY A 8 10.14 -11.09 -16.00
C GLY A 8 9.92 -11.18 -17.52
N ASP A 9 8.66 -11.05 -17.91
CA ASP A 9 8.20 -11.27 -19.29
C ASP A 9 7.21 -10.18 -19.71
N ASP A 10 7.18 -9.85 -21.00
CA ASP A 10 6.26 -8.84 -21.57
C ASP A 10 4.77 -9.22 -21.43
N LEU A 11 4.49 -10.51 -21.24
CA LEU A 11 3.16 -11.00 -20.93
C LEU A 11 3.07 -11.24 -19.42
N PRO A 12 2.00 -10.79 -18.73
CA PRO A 12 1.78 -11.04 -17.31
C PRO A 12 1.52 -12.54 -17.09
N SER A 13 2.59 -13.33 -17.15
CA SER A 13 2.59 -14.72 -16.75
C SER A 13 2.96 -14.69 -15.28
N GLY A 14 1.97 -14.85 -14.40
CA GLY A 14 2.09 -14.79 -12.93
C GLY A 14 2.95 -15.92 -12.32
N THR A 15 4.10 -16.22 -12.93
CA THR A 15 5.02 -17.29 -12.56
C THR A 15 6.22 -16.78 -11.77
N ASN A 16 6.50 -15.48 -11.81
CA ASN A 16 7.62 -14.89 -11.08
C ASN A 16 7.20 -14.50 -9.64
N ILE A 17 7.61 -15.30 -8.67
CA ILE A 17 7.28 -15.14 -7.24
C ILE A 17 8.38 -14.40 -6.45
N ILE A 18 9.31 -13.72 -7.12
CA ILE A 18 10.40 -13.01 -6.43
C ILE A 18 9.83 -11.79 -5.71
N GLU A 19 9.84 -11.82 -4.38
CA GLU A 19 9.40 -10.70 -3.56
C GLU A 19 10.53 -9.73 -3.22
N HIS A 20 11.77 -10.23 -3.15
CA HIS A 20 12.93 -9.48 -2.68
C HIS A 20 14.12 -9.70 -3.60
N LEU A 21 14.66 -8.60 -4.14
CA LEU A 21 15.84 -8.63 -5.00
C LEU A 21 16.97 -7.81 -4.36
N ASP A 22 18.04 -8.47 -3.96
CA ASP A 22 19.23 -7.83 -3.39
C ASP A 22 20.40 -7.88 -4.40
N LEU A 23 20.81 -6.70 -4.86
CA LEU A 23 21.89 -6.48 -5.81
C LEU A 23 23.02 -5.62 -5.21
N SER A 24 23.05 -5.46 -3.89
CA SER A 24 24.04 -4.64 -3.16
C SER A 24 25.49 -5.10 -3.40
N ASN A 25 25.70 -6.38 -3.71
CA ASN A 25 27.03 -6.94 -3.97
C ASN A 25 27.42 -6.91 -5.46
N ASN A 26 26.58 -6.37 -6.34
CA ASN A 26 26.76 -6.39 -7.78
C ASN A 26 27.39 -5.08 -8.29
N LEU A 27 28.65 -4.83 -7.92
CA LEU A 27 29.38 -3.59 -8.24
C LEU A 27 29.58 -3.33 -9.75
N ALA A 28 29.51 -4.39 -10.57
CA ALA A 28 29.73 -4.32 -12.02
C ALA A 28 28.43 -4.24 -12.83
N LEU A 29 27.28 -4.06 -12.18
CA LEU A 29 25.98 -3.98 -12.83
C LEU A 29 25.87 -2.69 -13.65
N GLU A 30 25.61 -2.84 -14.95
CA GLU A 30 25.47 -1.77 -15.95
C GLU A 30 24.02 -1.68 -16.47
N LYS A 31 23.25 -2.77 -16.33
CA LYS A 31 21.84 -2.87 -16.78
C LYS A 31 20.95 -3.66 -15.81
N LEU A 32 19.75 -3.15 -15.56
CA LEU A 32 18.70 -3.80 -14.78
C LEU A 32 17.31 -3.61 -15.42
N HIS A 33 16.71 -4.68 -15.93
CA HIS A 33 15.34 -4.68 -16.44
C HIS A 33 14.48 -5.63 -15.59
N LEU A 34 13.43 -5.10 -14.98
CA LEU A 34 12.43 -5.88 -14.22
C LEU A 34 11.05 -5.58 -14.82
N ILE A 35 10.44 -6.59 -15.42
CA ILE A 35 9.21 -6.43 -16.22
C ILE A 35 8.11 -7.30 -15.62
N ASN A 36 6.93 -6.73 -15.35
CA ASN A 36 5.75 -7.46 -14.88
C ASN A 36 6.04 -8.40 -13.69
N MET A 37 6.77 -7.87 -12.69
CA MET A 37 7.10 -8.60 -11.48
C MET A 37 6.08 -8.29 -10.36
N ASP A 38 4.87 -8.83 -10.49
CA ASP A 38 3.71 -8.52 -9.64
C ASP A 38 3.93 -8.73 -8.13
N PHE A 39 4.81 -9.67 -7.77
CA PHE A 39 5.11 -10.01 -6.38
C PHE A 39 6.30 -9.23 -5.80
N LEU A 40 7.02 -8.46 -6.61
CA LEU A 40 8.21 -7.75 -6.18
C LEU A 40 7.85 -6.64 -5.20
N LYS A 41 8.42 -6.72 -3.99
CA LYS A 41 8.18 -5.77 -2.90
C LYS A 41 9.39 -4.88 -2.65
N THR A 42 10.60 -5.43 -2.76
CA THR A 42 11.83 -4.69 -2.44
C THR A 42 12.95 -4.95 -3.43
N ILE A 43 13.69 -3.88 -3.75
CA ILE A 43 14.90 -3.90 -4.57
C ILE A 43 16.01 -3.18 -3.79
N ASN A 44 17.10 -3.87 -3.49
CA ASN A 44 18.29 -3.24 -2.94
C ASN A 44 19.34 -3.05 -4.04
N LEU A 45 19.51 -1.80 -4.46
CA LEU A 45 20.54 -1.35 -5.41
C LEU A 45 21.63 -0.51 -4.74
N LYS A 46 21.75 -0.51 -3.40
CA LYS A 46 22.86 0.14 -2.67
C LYS A 46 24.18 -0.59 -2.91
N ASN A 47 24.70 -0.54 -4.13
CA ASN A 47 25.89 -1.24 -4.59
C ASN A 47 27.13 -0.34 -4.70
N GLY A 48 27.03 0.93 -4.31
CA GLY A 48 28.11 1.92 -4.39
C GLY A 48 28.53 2.30 -5.81
N ASN A 49 27.75 1.94 -6.83
CA ASN A 49 28.04 2.20 -8.24
C ASN A 49 26.80 2.48 -9.11
N ASN A 50 25.73 3.05 -8.56
CA ASN A 50 24.52 3.44 -9.31
C ASN A 50 24.81 4.39 -10.49
N ILE A 51 25.90 5.15 -10.43
CA ILE A 51 26.36 6.03 -11.53
C ILE A 51 26.73 5.24 -12.80
N SER A 52 27.23 4.01 -12.66
CA SER A 52 27.57 3.15 -13.80
C SER A 52 26.37 2.37 -14.35
N LEU A 53 25.22 2.44 -13.67
CA LEU A 53 23.99 1.74 -14.05
C LEU A 53 23.19 2.61 -15.04
N ALA A 54 23.51 2.45 -16.33
CA ALA A 54 23.05 3.34 -17.39
C ALA A 54 21.69 2.96 -18.00
N ASP A 55 21.25 1.71 -17.81
CA ASP A 55 20.00 1.19 -18.40
C ASP A 55 19.17 0.50 -17.32
N VAL A 56 18.21 1.25 -16.74
CA VAL A 56 17.32 0.76 -15.69
C VAL A 56 15.87 0.94 -16.10
N ILE A 57 15.17 -0.18 -16.20
CA ILE A 57 13.77 -0.23 -16.58
C ILE A 57 13.03 -1.10 -15.57
N ILE A 58 12.07 -0.52 -14.87
CA ILE A 58 11.23 -1.23 -13.90
C ILE A 58 9.79 -0.77 -14.11
N TYR A 59 9.00 -1.62 -14.76
CA TYR A 59 7.58 -1.36 -14.94
C TYR A 59 6.78 -2.66 -14.81
N CYS A 60 5.51 -2.49 -14.52
CA CYS A 60 4.59 -3.58 -14.33
C CYS A 60 3.22 -3.10 -14.81
N GLU A 61 2.72 -3.74 -15.86
CA GLU A 61 1.44 -3.43 -16.49
C GLU A 61 0.54 -4.66 -16.43
N LEU A 62 -0.60 -4.50 -15.78
CA LEU A 62 -1.66 -5.48 -15.66
C LEU A 62 -2.63 -5.36 -16.83
N ASP A 63 -3.52 -6.36 -16.95
CA ASP A 63 -4.62 -6.32 -17.90
C ASP A 63 -5.39 -5.00 -17.82
N PHE A 64 -5.80 -4.49 -18.99
CA PHE A 64 -6.49 -3.21 -19.15
C PHE A 64 -5.64 -1.97 -18.83
N GLY A 65 -4.31 -2.09 -18.82
CA GLY A 65 -3.39 -0.96 -18.66
C GLY A 65 -3.32 -0.41 -17.23
N ALA A 66 -3.74 -1.22 -16.25
CA ALA A 66 -3.54 -0.89 -14.85
C ALA A 66 -2.07 -1.10 -14.46
N VAL A 67 -1.56 -0.33 -13.50
CA VAL A 67 -0.20 -0.51 -12.97
C VAL A 67 -0.23 -1.39 -11.72
N CYS A 68 0.86 -2.12 -11.49
CA CYS A 68 0.98 -2.95 -10.29
C CYS A 68 1.17 -2.08 -9.05
N GLU A 69 0.24 -2.22 -8.11
CA GLU A 69 0.28 -1.53 -6.81
C GLU A 69 0.26 -2.57 -5.68
N PRO A 70 1.02 -2.35 -4.59
CA PRO A 70 1.86 -1.18 -4.35
C PRO A 70 3.16 -1.20 -5.18
N PHE A 71 3.64 -0.04 -5.62
CA PHE A 71 4.97 0.05 -6.23
C PHE A 71 6.06 -0.48 -5.27
N PRO A 72 7.04 -1.26 -5.77
CA PRO A 72 8.09 -1.82 -4.95
C PRO A 72 8.95 -0.73 -4.33
N CYS A 73 9.44 -1.01 -3.13
CA CYS A 73 10.42 -0.17 -2.47
C CYS A 73 11.81 -0.37 -3.08
N MET A 74 12.56 0.71 -3.29
CA MET A 74 13.92 0.65 -3.82
C MET A 74 14.92 1.40 -2.94
N GLU A 75 16.01 0.73 -2.59
CA GLU A 75 17.17 1.32 -1.92
C GLU A 75 18.25 1.62 -2.95
N VAL A 76 18.80 2.83 -2.90
CA VAL A 76 19.81 3.34 -3.84
C VAL A 76 20.96 4.02 -3.09
N ASP A 77 22.09 4.23 -3.78
CA ASP A 77 23.31 4.79 -3.18
C ASP A 77 23.13 6.22 -2.62
N ASP A 78 22.28 7.02 -3.27
CA ASP A 78 21.95 8.39 -2.87
C ASP A 78 20.44 8.61 -2.97
N ILE A 79 19.77 8.45 -1.83
CA ILE A 79 18.33 8.61 -1.72
C ILE A 79 17.87 10.04 -2.02
N VAL A 80 18.68 11.04 -1.68
CA VAL A 80 18.32 12.46 -1.85
C VAL A 80 18.31 12.79 -3.34
N ALA A 81 19.33 12.35 -4.08
CA ALA A 81 19.37 12.52 -5.52
C ALA A 81 18.21 11.76 -6.21
N ALA A 82 17.90 10.53 -5.79
CA ALA A 82 16.81 9.75 -6.37
C ALA A 82 15.42 10.38 -6.13
N GLN A 83 15.13 10.81 -4.89
CA GLN A 83 13.87 11.48 -4.56
C GLN A 83 13.69 12.83 -5.26
N ASN A 84 14.79 13.51 -5.59
CA ASN A 84 14.78 14.76 -6.35
C ASN A 84 14.92 14.55 -7.87
N ASN A 85 14.85 13.29 -8.34
CA ASN A 85 15.01 12.92 -9.75
C ASN A 85 16.27 13.53 -10.40
N GLN A 86 17.39 13.44 -9.69
CA GLN A 86 18.71 13.90 -10.15
C GLN A 86 19.50 12.74 -10.75
N PHE A 87 20.49 13.06 -11.59
CA PHE A 87 21.40 12.07 -12.16
C PHE A 87 22.07 11.21 -11.05
N PRO A 88 22.19 9.88 -11.24
CA PRO A 88 21.85 9.10 -12.43
C PRO A 88 20.37 8.69 -12.53
N TYR A 89 19.60 8.83 -11.45
CA TYR A 89 18.22 8.34 -11.34
C TYR A 89 17.25 9.02 -12.32
N SER A 90 17.57 10.23 -12.78
CA SER A 90 16.81 10.92 -13.84
C SER A 90 16.80 10.18 -15.17
N GLU A 91 17.79 9.31 -15.42
CA GLU A 91 17.89 8.51 -16.65
C GLU A 91 17.14 7.17 -16.53
N TRP A 92 16.65 6.83 -15.34
CA TRP A 92 16.00 5.55 -15.07
C TRP A 92 14.51 5.63 -15.35
N SER A 93 13.96 4.59 -16.00
CA SER A 93 12.52 4.47 -16.27
C SER A 93 11.90 3.48 -15.29
N VAL A 94 11.58 3.95 -14.09
CA VAL A 94 11.17 3.09 -12.97
C VAL A 94 9.87 3.56 -12.30
N ALA A 95 9.02 2.60 -11.93
CA ALA A 95 7.82 2.83 -11.12
C ALA A 95 8.03 2.22 -9.72
N VAL A 96 8.72 2.96 -8.83
CA VAL A 96 9.17 2.51 -7.51
C VAL A 96 9.03 3.58 -6.44
N ASN A 97 9.07 3.19 -5.18
CA ASN A 97 9.17 4.09 -4.03
C ASN A 97 10.58 4.07 -3.46
N TYR A 98 11.34 5.17 -3.58
CA TYR A 98 12.68 5.23 -3.00
C TYR A 98 12.66 5.40 -1.48
N ALA A 99 13.43 4.59 -0.76
CA ALA A 99 13.58 4.67 0.69
C ALA A 99 15.02 4.44 1.16
N GLU A 100 15.34 4.94 2.36
CA GLU A 100 16.62 4.64 3.04
C GLU A 100 16.71 3.18 3.50
N ASP A 101 15.57 2.63 3.90
CA ASP A 101 15.47 1.28 4.42
C ASP A 101 14.13 0.69 3.99
N CYS A 102 14.16 -0.27 3.08
CA CYS A 102 12.96 -0.98 2.62
C CYS A 102 12.45 -2.04 3.61
N THR A 103 13.21 -2.32 4.68
CA THR A 103 12.81 -3.21 5.79
C THR A 103 12.03 -2.48 6.88
N LEU A 104 12.20 -1.15 6.98
CA LEU A 104 11.34 -0.29 7.80
C LEU A 104 10.02 -0.05 7.06
N GLY A 105 9.11 -1.01 7.21
CA GLY A 105 7.81 -1.02 6.56
C GLY A 105 6.97 0.21 6.87
N VAL A 106 7.00 1.20 5.98
CA VAL A 106 5.79 1.93 5.66
C VAL A 106 5.08 1.07 4.62
N SER A 107 4.21 0.18 5.09
CA SER A 107 3.12 -0.29 4.24
C SER A 107 2.48 0.97 3.68
N THR A 108 2.51 1.15 2.36
CA THR A 108 1.59 2.04 1.67
C THR A 108 0.20 1.51 1.97
N GLN A 109 -0.34 1.93 3.12
CA GLN A 109 -1.66 1.57 3.55
C GLN A 109 -2.60 2.17 2.52
N VAL A 110 -3.26 1.32 1.73
CA VAL A 110 -4.43 1.74 0.97
C VAL A 110 -5.39 2.29 2.01
N ASN A 111 -5.37 3.61 2.15
CA ASN A 111 -6.18 4.27 3.17
C ASN A 111 -7.63 4.03 2.77
N LEU A 112 -8.30 3.17 3.52
CA LEU A 112 -9.75 2.99 3.43
C LEU A 112 -10.42 4.37 3.54
N ILE A 113 -10.85 4.92 2.40
CA ILE A 113 -11.55 6.20 2.35
C ILE A 113 -12.99 5.94 2.77
N ILE A 114 -13.19 5.92 4.08
CA ILE A 114 -14.48 5.73 4.72
C ILE A 114 -14.92 7.04 5.36
N SER A 115 -16.18 7.40 5.18
CA SER A 115 -16.82 8.51 5.88
C SER A 115 -18.05 8.01 6.64
N ILE A 116 -18.33 8.66 7.77
CA ILE A 116 -19.46 8.31 8.65
C ILE A 116 -20.35 9.52 8.89
N HIS A 117 -21.66 9.31 8.88
CA HIS A 117 -22.64 10.38 9.12
C HIS A 117 -23.96 9.81 9.66
N PRO A 118 -24.78 10.59 10.38
CA PRO A 118 -24.46 11.90 10.90
C PRO A 118 -23.50 11.82 12.09
N ASN A 119 -22.77 12.91 12.34
CA ASN A 119 -22.00 13.11 13.55
C ASN A 119 -22.29 14.54 14.05
N PRO A 120 -23.02 14.73 15.18
CA PRO A 120 -23.46 13.71 16.13
C PRO A 120 -24.54 12.75 15.61
N ALA A 121 -24.48 11.48 16.05
CA ALA A 121 -25.42 10.42 15.74
C ALA A 121 -26.52 10.31 16.81
N LYS A 122 -27.74 9.98 16.39
CA LYS A 122 -28.87 9.66 17.29
C LYS A 122 -29.07 8.17 17.38
N ASP A 123 -29.82 7.57 16.44
CA ASP A 123 -30.14 6.14 16.50
C ASP A 123 -29.31 5.33 15.50
N GLU A 124 -28.89 5.95 14.40
CA GLU A 124 -28.18 5.28 13.32
C GLU A 124 -26.95 6.07 12.89
N LEU A 125 -25.91 5.32 12.49
CA LEU A 125 -24.69 5.84 11.88
C LEU A 125 -24.49 5.18 10.53
N PHE A 126 -24.48 5.97 9.47
CA PHE A 126 -24.27 5.54 8.10
C PHE A 126 -22.79 5.54 7.73
N ILE A 127 -22.39 4.55 6.96
CA ILE A 127 -21.05 4.41 6.39
C ILE A 127 -21.12 4.59 4.87
N THR A 128 -20.20 5.39 4.35
CA THR A 128 -19.91 5.46 2.91
C THR A 128 -18.43 5.20 2.68
N ALA A 129 -18.10 4.50 1.60
CA ALA A 129 -16.73 4.17 1.26
C ALA A 129 -16.50 4.29 -0.25
N GLN A 130 -15.30 4.74 -0.65
CA GLN A 130 -14.97 4.98 -2.06
C GLN A 130 -14.08 3.88 -2.66
N ASN A 131 -13.16 3.30 -1.86
CA ASN A 131 -12.17 2.33 -2.32
C ASN A 131 -12.09 1.13 -1.36
N THR A 132 -13.19 0.39 -1.15
CA THR A 132 -13.23 -0.77 -0.24
C THR A 132 -13.97 -1.94 -0.86
N THR A 133 -13.70 -3.14 -0.36
CA THR A 133 -14.51 -4.34 -0.58
C THR A 133 -15.91 -4.18 0.00
N GLU A 134 -16.86 -4.94 -0.52
CA GLU A 134 -18.27 -4.82 -0.11
C GLU A 134 -18.49 -5.22 1.35
N ASN A 135 -17.68 -6.14 1.89
CA ASN A 135 -17.81 -6.62 3.26
C ASN A 135 -16.86 -5.89 4.22
N LEU A 136 -17.39 -5.46 5.35
CA LEU A 136 -16.68 -4.74 6.41
C LEU A 136 -16.95 -5.39 7.77
N LYS A 137 -15.91 -5.56 8.58
CA LYS A 137 -16.03 -5.88 10.00
C LYS A 137 -16.00 -4.58 10.81
N ILE A 138 -17.06 -4.34 11.56
CA ILE A 138 -17.27 -3.13 12.34
C ILE A 138 -17.18 -3.46 13.83
N LYS A 139 -16.40 -2.69 14.58
CA LYS A 139 -16.29 -2.78 16.03
C LYS A 139 -16.44 -1.39 16.65
N ILE A 140 -17.28 -1.26 17.67
CA ILE A 140 -17.49 -0.01 18.41
C ILE A 140 -16.82 -0.10 19.78
N PHE A 141 -16.02 0.90 20.11
CA PHE A 141 -15.33 1.03 21.39
C PHE A 141 -15.71 2.32 22.11
N ASN A 142 -15.74 2.28 23.44
CA ASN A 142 -15.84 3.48 24.27
C ASN A 142 -14.46 4.16 24.43
N ILE A 143 -14.41 5.28 25.15
CA ILE A 143 -13.17 6.03 25.44
C ILE A 143 -12.14 5.26 26.28
N GLU A 144 -12.57 4.23 27.00
CA GLU A 144 -11.72 3.35 27.81
C GLU A 144 -11.15 2.18 26.98
N GLY A 145 -11.51 2.09 25.69
CA GLY A 145 -11.12 1.00 24.80
C GLY A 145 -11.93 -0.30 24.98
N LYS A 146 -13.04 -0.25 25.73
CA LYS A 146 -13.94 -1.40 25.90
C LYS A 146 -14.77 -1.60 24.64
N LEU A 147 -14.75 -2.83 24.10
CA LEU A 147 -15.60 -3.25 22.99
C LEU A 147 -17.07 -3.29 23.44
N LEU A 148 -17.93 -2.60 22.70
CA LEU A 148 -19.37 -2.51 22.98
C LEU A 148 -20.23 -3.26 21.96
N SER A 149 -19.81 -3.26 20.70
CA SER A 149 -20.51 -3.95 19.62
C SER A 149 -19.52 -4.41 18.56
N ALA A 150 -19.80 -5.55 17.93
CA ALA A 150 -19.07 -6.08 16.79
C ALA A 150 -20.05 -6.71 15.81
N GLN A 151 -19.98 -6.33 14.54
CA GLN A 151 -20.84 -6.86 13.48
C GLN A 151 -20.12 -6.85 12.13
N ASN A 152 -20.54 -7.73 11.24
CA ASN A 152 -20.11 -7.70 9.85
C ASN A 152 -21.24 -7.09 9.02
N ILE A 153 -20.92 -6.16 8.13
CA ILE A 153 -21.88 -5.54 7.22
C ILE A 153 -21.40 -5.68 5.78
N THR A 154 -22.35 -5.73 4.86
CA THR A 154 -22.09 -5.62 3.43
C THR A 154 -22.64 -4.29 2.95
N LEU A 155 -21.83 -3.43 2.33
CA LEU A 155 -22.23 -2.09 1.91
C LEU A 155 -23.37 -2.07 0.88
N GLN A 156 -23.63 -3.18 0.19
CA GLN A 156 -24.81 -3.32 -0.68
C GLN A 156 -26.11 -3.43 0.13
N ASP A 157 -26.11 -4.25 1.17
CA ASP A 157 -27.32 -4.63 1.92
C ASP A 157 -27.57 -3.73 3.15
N GLN A 158 -26.50 -3.29 3.81
CA GLN A 158 -26.58 -2.57 5.08
C GLN A 158 -25.50 -1.50 5.17
N LYS A 159 -25.92 -0.24 5.03
CA LYS A 159 -25.06 0.95 5.20
C LYS A 159 -25.20 1.62 6.55
N ALA A 160 -26.15 1.18 7.37
CA ALA A 160 -26.48 1.79 8.66
C ALA A 160 -26.10 0.85 9.82
N ILE A 161 -25.52 1.44 10.87
CA ILE A 161 -25.22 0.80 12.13
C ILE A 161 -26.17 1.36 13.17
N ASP A 162 -26.92 0.50 13.84
CA ASP A 162 -27.74 0.88 14.99
C ASP A 162 -26.84 1.22 16.18
N VAL A 163 -26.96 2.47 16.64
CA VAL A 163 -26.28 3.02 17.81
C VAL A 163 -27.27 3.53 18.86
N SER A 164 -28.56 3.21 18.72
CA SER A 164 -29.65 3.65 19.62
C SER A 164 -29.43 3.21 21.08
N GLN A 165 -28.80 2.04 21.27
CA GLN A 165 -28.52 1.47 22.59
C GLN A 165 -27.30 2.11 23.28
N LEU A 166 -26.55 2.97 22.59
CA LEU A 166 -25.40 3.65 23.17
C LEU A 166 -25.85 4.87 23.98
N LEU A 167 -25.22 5.05 25.15
CA LEU A 167 -25.39 6.27 25.94
C LEU A 167 -24.71 7.46 25.26
N ASN A 168 -25.14 8.67 25.61
CA ASN A 168 -24.54 9.89 25.09
C ASN A 168 -23.06 9.99 25.47
N GLY A 169 -22.19 10.23 24.47
CA GLY A 169 -20.75 10.16 24.67
C GLY A 169 -19.94 10.08 23.37
N ILE A 170 -18.63 9.88 23.51
CA ILE A 170 -17.68 9.74 22.39
C ILE A 170 -17.36 8.26 22.19
N TYR A 171 -17.35 7.83 20.94
CA TYR A 171 -17.08 6.44 20.56
C TYR A 171 -16.11 6.36 19.39
N PHE A 172 -15.43 5.22 19.29
CA PHE A 172 -14.52 4.88 18.21
C PHE A 172 -15.06 3.70 17.42
N LEU A 173 -15.26 3.90 16.13
CA LEU A 173 -15.66 2.90 15.16
C LEU A 173 -14.40 2.39 14.46
N ASN A 174 -14.02 1.15 14.74
CA ASN A 174 -12.97 0.45 14.02
C ASN A 174 -13.61 -0.34 12.87
N ILE A 175 -13.08 -0.15 11.68
CA ILE A 175 -13.60 -0.70 10.43
C ILE A 175 -12.47 -1.43 9.74
N GLU A 176 -12.66 -2.72 9.49
CA GLU A 176 -11.71 -3.60 8.84
C GLU A 176 -12.34 -4.15 7.55
N ASP A 177 -11.62 -4.07 6.42
CA ASP A 177 -12.06 -4.65 5.14
C ASP A 177 -11.65 -6.13 5.03
N GLU A 178 -11.98 -6.77 3.91
CA GLU A 178 -11.63 -8.19 3.69
C GLU A 178 -10.12 -8.41 3.51
N ASN A 179 -9.40 -7.38 3.08
CA ASN A 179 -7.96 -7.39 2.87
C ASN A 179 -7.19 -7.14 4.19
N GLY A 180 -7.89 -6.94 5.30
CA GLY A 180 -7.30 -6.66 6.60
C GLY A 180 -6.85 -5.20 6.80
N ASN A 181 -7.17 -4.31 5.86
CA ASN A 181 -6.96 -2.88 6.05
C ASN A 181 -7.89 -2.38 7.15
N THR A 182 -7.38 -1.57 8.08
CA THR A 182 -8.17 -1.03 9.19
C THR A 182 -8.19 0.49 9.18
N THR A 183 -9.34 1.10 9.49
CA THR A 183 -9.45 2.53 9.78
C THR A 183 -10.30 2.77 11.02
N ILE A 184 -10.00 3.84 11.76
CA ILE A 184 -10.73 4.21 12.97
C ILE A 184 -11.38 5.57 12.76
N LYS A 185 -12.69 5.66 13.05
CA LYS A 185 -13.46 6.90 13.00
C LYS A 185 -14.05 7.23 14.37
N LYS A 186 -13.93 8.49 14.78
CA LYS A 186 -14.53 9.01 16.01
C LYS A 186 -15.90 9.60 15.70
N PHE A 187 -16.91 9.29 16.51
CA PHE A 187 -18.21 9.96 16.45
C PHE A 187 -18.77 10.27 17.85
N ILE A 188 -19.76 11.17 17.88
CA ILE A 188 -20.44 11.62 19.10
C ILE A 188 -21.88 11.09 19.06
N LYS A 189 -22.35 10.47 20.14
CA LYS A 189 -23.75 10.02 20.34
C LYS A 189 -24.51 11.04 21.17
N GLN A 190 -25.73 11.38 20.74
CA GLN A 190 -26.66 12.31 21.43
C GLN A 190 -28.07 11.74 21.57
#